data_AF-W2T1M6-F1
#
_entry.id   AF-W2T1M6-F1
#
_cell.length_a   1.000
_cell.length_b   1.000
_cell.length_c   1.000
_cell.angle_alpha   90.00
_cell.angle_beta   90.00
_cell.angle_gamma   90.00
#
_symmetry.space_group_name_H-M   'P 1'
#
loop_
_entity.id
_entity.type
_entity.pdbx_description
1 polymer ?
#
loop_
_entity_poly.entity_id
_entity_poly.type
_entity_poly.pdbx_seq_one_letter_code
_entity_poly.pdbx_strand_id
1 'polypeptide(L)'
;MTISYYGFIFDKPQDGVLSNYNYYEFNGKQGWIFSTDFEGGPSPRSLLVCCDEPAYKAAFKITVRHPADMTALSNMINTDTTMGKDGWAVTSFQKTPPMSSYLVAISVGHFSSLSAVSENGVLVRVFSWTGMEKYAEFSV
;
A
#
# COMPACT_ATOMS: atom_id res chain seq x y z
N MET A 1 -15.37 -1.05 20.09
CA MET A 1 -15.67 0.29 19.55
C MET A 1 -15.44 0.23 18.05
N THR A 2 -16.40 0.68 17.26
CA THR A 2 -16.34 0.66 15.79
C THR A 2 -16.63 2.07 15.30
N ILE A 3 -15.75 2.61 14.47
CA ILE A 3 -15.92 3.93 13.84
C ILE A 3 -15.93 3.72 12.33
N SER A 4 -16.89 4.34 11.65
CA SER A 4 -16.93 4.44 10.20
C SER A 4 -16.86 5.92 9.82
N TYR A 5 -15.97 6.25 8.90
CA TYR A 5 -15.81 7.62 8.43
C TYR A 5 -15.39 7.59 6.95
N TYR A 6 -15.58 8.72 6.27
CA TYR A 6 -15.14 8.92 4.89
C TYR A 6 -14.16 10.09 4.89
N GLY A 7 -13.09 9.96 4.09
CA GLY A 7 -12.08 10.99 3.90
C GLY A 7 -11.74 11.13 2.43
N PHE A 8 -11.05 12.20 2.10
CA PHE A 8 -10.51 12.40 0.76
C PHE A 8 -9.08 11.87 0.71
N ILE A 9 -8.73 11.23 -0.40
CA ILE A 9 -7.32 11.02 -0.76
C ILE A 9 -6.82 12.39 -1.20
N PHE A 10 -5.81 12.92 -0.51
CA PHE A 10 -5.30 14.26 -0.80
C PHE A 10 -4.74 14.34 -2.23
N ASP A 11 -5.02 15.48 -2.85
CA ASP A 11 -4.52 16.06 -4.08
C ASP A 11 -4.93 15.54 -5.47
N LYS A 12 -5.12 16.53 -6.35
CA LYS A 12 -5.08 16.37 -7.80
C LYS A 12 -3.64 16.08 -8.20
N PRO A 13 -3.38 15.39 -9.33
CA PRO A 13 -2.00 15.17 -9.80
C PRO A 13 -1.31 16.53 -10.02
N GLN A 14 -0.33 16.85 -9.18
CA GLN A 14 0.59 17.97 -9.38
C GLN A 14 2.03 17.50 -9.14
N ASP A 15 2.95 18.10 -9.89
CA ASP A 15 4.40 17.86 -9.81
C ASP A 15 4.93 18.24 -8.42
N GLY A 16 4.96 17.27 -7.51
CA GLY A 16 5.52 17.41 -6.17
C GLY A 16 5.02 16.31 -5.24
N VAL A 17 5.92 15.75 -4.43
CA VAL A 17 5.69 14.58 -3.56
C VAL A 17 4.50 14.85 -2.63
N LEU A 18 3.35 14.22 -2.91
CA LEU A 18 2.28 13.77 -2.00
C LEU A 18 1.16 13.15 -2.85
N SER A 19 0.79 11.91 -2.54
CA SER A 19 -0.44 11.20 -2.96
C SER A 19 -0.92 11.38 -4.41
N ASN A 20 -0.88 10.28 -5.18
CA ASN A 20 -1.37 10.13 -6.55
C ASN A 20 -0.38 10.57 -7.64
N TYR A 21 0.71 9.80 -7.78
CA TYR A 21 1.56 9.96 -8.94
C TYR A 21 0.86 9.41 -10.19
N ASN A 22 0.65 10.29 -11.17
CA ASN A 22 0.40 9.90 -12.54
C ASN A 22 1.71 9.40 -13.14
N TYR A 23 1.76 8.12 -13.47
CA TYR A 23 2.83 7.59 -14.31
C TYR A 23 2.22 7.02 -15.59
N TYR A 24 2.89 7.25 -16.70
CA TYR A 24 2.58 6.56 -17.95
C TYR A 24 3.04 5.11 -17.80
N GLU A 25 2.10 4.16 -17.81
CA GLU A 25 2.38 2.75 -18.01
C GLU A 25 3.16 2.55 -19.33
N PHE A 26 3.93 1.46 -19.39
CA PHE A 26 4.39 0.91 -20.65
C PHE A 26 3.17 0.71 -21.59
N ASN A 27 3.19 1.30 -22.79
CA ASN A 27 2.07 1.46 -23.76
C ASN A 27 1.22 2.74 -23.65
N GLY A 28 1.65 3.77 -22.91
CA GLY A 28 1.05 5.11 -23.01
C GLY A 28 -0.32 5.27 -22.35
N LYS A 29 -0.67 4.37 -21.41
CA LYS A 29 -1.84 4.52 -20.54
C LYS A 29 -1.43 5.19 -19.23
N GLN A 30 -2.32 5.99 -18.67
CA GLN A 30 -2.10 6.64 -17.38
C GLN A 30 -2.51 5.67 -16.26
N GLY A 31 -1.54 5.28 -15.42
CA GLY A 31 -1.75 4.46 -14.23
C GLY A 31 -1.77 5.31 -12.97
N TRP A 32 -2.51 4.85 -11.96
CA TRP A 32 -2.62 5.52 -10.66
C TRP A 32 -2.08 4.63 -9.55
N ILE A 33 -1.36 5.24 -8.62
CA ILE A 33 -0.89 4.57 -7.40
C ILE A 33 -1.38 5.37 -6.19
N PHE A 34 -2.10 4.68 -5.32
CA PHE A 34 -2.32 5.14 -3.96
C PHE A 34 -1.19 4.62 -3.08
N SER A 35 -0.58 5.48 -2.27
CA SER A 35 0.39 5.06 -1.27
C SER A 35 0.33 5.98 -0.06
N THR A 36 0.58 5.43 1.11
CA THR A 36 0.66 6.20 2.36
C THR A 36 2.12 6.47 2.73
N ASP A 37 2.40 7.70 3.14
CA ASP A 37 3.59 8.07 3.91
C ASP A 37 3.11 8.96 5.05
N PHE A 38 3.30 8.51 6.29
CA PHE A 38 2.88 9.24 7.49
C PHE A 38 4.05 9.74 8.34
N GLU A 39 5.29 9.38 7.98
CA GLU A 39 6.49 9.88 8.66
C GLU A 39 6.92 11.21 8.05
N GLY A 40 6.96 11.28 6.71
CA GLY A 40 7.23 12.50 5.95
C GLY A 40 5.97 13.24 5.51
N GLY A 41 4.83 12.57 5.48
CA GLY A 41 3.57 13.08 4.92
C GLY A 41 2.52 13.51 5.96
N PRO A 42 1.22 13.51 5.60
CA PRO A 42 0.14 13.89 6.52
C PRO A 42 0.09 12.93 7.70
N SER A 43 -0.34 13.40 8.88
CA SER A 43 -0.49 12.54 10.06
C SER A 43 -1.34 11.28 9.76
N PRO A 44 -1.06 10.12 10.40
CA PRO A 44 -1.92 8.93 10.35
C PRO A 44 -3.40 9.22 10.62
N ARG A 45 -3.70 10.29 11.36
CA ARG A 45 -5.07 10.75 11.65
C ARG A 45 -5.86 11.16 10.40
N SER A 46 -5.18 11.36 9.28
CA SER A 46 -5.82 11.56 7.98
C SER A 46 -6.49 10.30 7.43
N LEU A 47 -6.01 9.11 7.82
CA LEU A 47 -6.52 7.80 7.36
C LEU A 47 -7.06 6.92 8.50
N LEU A 48 -6.69 7.16 9.75
CA LEU A 48 -7.04 6.28 10.86
C LEU A 48 -7.48 7.13 12.03
N VAL A 49 -8.65 6.83 12.60
CA VAL A 49 -9.01 7.40 13.90
C VAL A 49 -8.21 6.66 14.96
N CYS A 50 -7.05 7.21 15.33
CA CYS A 50 -6.10 6.58 16.25
C CYS A 50 -5.44 7.58 17.21
N CYS A 51 -4.93 7.05 18.33
CA CYS A 51 -4.03 7.77 19.23
C CYS A 51 -2.65 7.85 18.57
N ASP A 52 -2.39 8.97 17.91
CA ASP A 52 -1.23 9.18 17.06
C ASP A 52 -0.06 9.80 17.83
N GLU A 53 0.43 9.06 18.83
CA GLU A 53 1.70 9.35 19.49
C GLU A 53 2.59 8.09 19.42
N PRO A 54 3.90 8.23 19.16
CA PRO A 54 4.79 7.09 18.96
C PRO A 54 4.81 6.07 20.11
N ALA A 55 4.50 6.51 21.34
CA ALA A 55 4.44 5.68 22.53
C ALA A 55 3.25 4.70 22.53
N TYR A 56 2.13 5.04 21.87
CA TYR A 56 0.94 4.20 21.81
C TYR A 56 1.04 3.18 20.67
N LYS A 57 1.81 2.12 20.91
CA LYS A 57 1.95 1.02 19.95
C LYS A 57 0.71 0.13 19.96
N ALA A 58 0.28 -0.27 18.77
CA ALA A 58 -0.83 -1.19 18.57
C ALA A 58 -0.51 -2.20 17.47
N ALA A 59 -1.22 -3.33 17.50
CA ALA A 59 -1.16 -4.32 16.44
C ALA A 59 -2.33 -4.11 15.47
N PHE A 60 -2.03 -3.95 14.19
CA PHE A 60 -2.99 -3.60 13.15
C PHE A 60 -3.37 -4.84 12.34
N LYS A 61 -4.66 -5.03 12.09
CA LYS A 61 -5.17 -6.00 11.12
C LYS A 61 -5.85 -5.21 10.02
N ILE A 62 -5.27 -5.23 8.82
CA ILE A 62 -5.64 -4.35 7.72
C ILE A 62 -6.36 -5.17 6.65
N THR A 63 -7.47 -4.62 6.15
CA THR A 63 -8.21 -5.14 5.00
C THR A 63 -8.46 -3.98 4.06
N VAL A 64 -8.13 -4.16 2.78
CA VAL A 64 -8.22 -3.12 1.75
C VAL A 64 -9.16 -3.60 0.66
N ARG A 65 -10.17 -2.80 0.34
CA ARG A 65 -11.01 -2.98 -0.84
C ARG A 65 -10.47 -2.09 -1.96
N HIS A 66 -10.13 -2.69 -3.11
CA HIS A 66 -9.47 -2.02 -4.23
C HIS A 66 -10.01 -2.53 -5.57
N PRO A 67 -9.77 -1.84 -6.70
CA PRO A 67 -10.06 -2.37 -8.04
C PRO A 67 -9.42 -3.74 -8.25
N ALA A 68 -10.16 -4.66 -8.85
CA ALA A 68 -9.78 -6.06 -9.00
C ALA A 68 -8.55 -6.28 -9.91
N ASP A 69 -8.22 -5.31 -10.75
CA ASP A 69 -7.06 -5.30 -11.64
C ASP A 69 -5.79 -4.74 -10.98
N MET A 70 -5.90 -4.16 -9.78
CA MET A 70 -4.78 -3.61 -9.02
C MET A 70 -4.32 -4.56 -7.92
N THR A 71 -3.06 -4.41 -7.51
CA THR A 71 -2.49 -5.11 -6.36
C THR A 71 -2.51 -4.21 -5.13
N ALA A 72 -2.97 -4.73 -4.00
CA ALA A 72 -2.85 -4.07 -2.71
C ALA A 72 -1.68 -4.62 -1.90
N LEU A 73 -0.91 -3.73 -1.30
CA LEU A 73 0.24 -3.99 -0.45
C LEU A 73 0.03 -3.33 0.92
N SER A 74 0.57 -3.96 1.94
CA SER A 74 0.62 -3.41 3.30
C SER A 74 1.83 -3.96 4.06
N ASN A 75 1.95 -3.64 5.35
CA ASN A 75 3.09 -4.04 6.18
C ASN A 75 3.31 -5.55 6.28
N MET A 76 2.24 -6.34 6.18
CA MET A 76 2.28 -7.79 6.32
C MET A 76 1.90 -8.49 5.02
N ILE A 77 2.25 -9.78 4.90
CA ILE A 77 1.81 -10.60 3.76
C ILE A 77 0.28 -10.74 3.73
N ASN A 78 -0.30 -10.74 2.54
CA ASN A 78 -1.72 -10.98 2.35
C ASN A 78 -2.07 -12.42 2.74
N THR A 79 -3.16 -12.59 3.48
CA THR A 79 -3.71 -13.90 3.84
C THR A 79 -4.69 -14.41 2.80
N ASP A 80 -5.47 -13.50 2.21
CA ASP A 80 -6.52 -13.82 1.25
C ASP A 80 -6.86 -12.61 0.39
N THR A 81 -7.27 -12.87 -0.85
CA THR A 81 -7.80 -11.88 -1.79
C THR A 81 -9.08 -12.44 -2.39
N THR A 82 -10.22 -11.91 -1.95
CA THR A 82 -11.52 -12.30 -2.48
C THR A 82 -11.93 -11.37 -3.60
N MET A 83 -12.18 -11.92 -4.79
CA MET A 83 -12.69 -11.18 -5.95
C MET A 83 -14.20 -10.97 -5.83
N GLY A 84 -14.65 -9.73 -5.85
CA GLY A 84 -16.05 -9.34 -5.93
C GLY A 84 -16.58 -9.44 -7.37
N LYS A 85 -17.91 -9.48 -7.52
CA LYS A 85 -18.57 -9.50 -8.84
C LYS A 85 -18.68 -8.12 -9.49
N ASP A 86 -18.33 -7.07 -8.76
CA ASP A 86 -18.50 -5.66 -9.10
C ASP A 86 -17.22 -5.00 -9.64
N GLY A 87 -16.20 -5.79 -9.98
CA GLY A 87 -14.89 -5.28 -10.41
C GLY A 87 -14.00 -4.80 -9.26
N TRP A 88 -14.39 -5.08 -8.00
CA TRP A 88 -13.58 -4.83 -6.81
C TRP A 88 -13.06 -6.12 -6.22
N ALA A 89 -11.90 -6.06 -5.57
CA ALA A 89 -11.34 -7.12 -4.76
C ALA A 89 -11.17 -6.63 -3.32
N VAL A 90 -11.19 -7.59 -2.39
CA VAL A 90 -10.90 -7.33 -0.98
C VAL A 90 -9.70 -8.18 -0.58
N THR A 91 -8.59 -7.51 -0.27
CA THR A 91 -7.36 -8.15 0.20
C THR A 91 -7.21 -7.95 1.70
N SER A 92 -7.00 -9.05 2.42
CA SER A 92 -6.75 -9.04 3.87
C SER A 92 -5.29 -9.38 4.16
N PHE A 93 -4.71 -8.70 5.14
CA PHE A 93 -3.32 -8.88 5.56
C PHE A 93 -3.21 -9.51 6.93
N GLN A 94 -2.09 -10.17 7.20
CA GLN A 94 -1.80 -10.69 8.53
C GLN A 94 -1.73 -9.54 9.56
N LYS A 95 -1.95 -9.89 10.83
CA LYS A 95 -1.86 -8.92 11.93
C LYS A 95 -0.40 -8.52 12.15
N THR A 96 -0.13 -7.22 12.24
CA THR A 96 1.22 -6.70 12.51
C THR A 96 1.64 -7.00 13.96
N PRO A 97 2.95 -7.02 14.26
CA PRO A 97 3.45 -6.79 15.61
C PRO A 97 3.05 -5.40 16.13
N PRO A 98 3.14 -5.15 17.46
CA PRO A 98 2.91 -3.83 18.02
C PRO A 98 3.85 -2.77 17.43
N MET A 99 3.28 -1.78 16.75
CA MET A 99 4.01 -0.71 16.07
C MET A 99 3.29 0.64 16.24
N SER A 100 4.01 1.73 15.97
CA SER A 100 3.44 3.08 16.01
C SER A 100 2.57 3.35 14.77
N SER A 101 1.56 4.22 14.91
CA SER A 101 0.60 4.56 13.85
C SER A 101 1.25 5.06 12.55
N TYR A 102 2.33 5.83 12.65
CA TYR A 102 3.03 6.40 11.49
C TYR A 102 3.72 5.38 10.59
N LEU A 103 3.92 4.16 11.06
CA LEU A 103 4.51 3.08 10.26
C LEU A 103 3.46 2.28 9.46
N VAL A 104 2.16 2.58 9.65
CA VAL A 104 1.11 1.92 8.87
C VAL A 104 1.28 2.29 7.41
N ALA A 105 1.49 1.28 6.57
CA ALA A 105 1.71 1.43 5.14
C ALA A 105 0.62 0.70 4.36
N ILE A 106 0.02 1.40 3.39
CA ILE A 106 -0.90 0.84 2.42
C ILE A 106 -0.52 1.40 1.05
N SER A 107 -0.41 0.51 0.06
CA SER A 107 -0.20 0.89 -1.33
C SER A 107 -1.10 0.09 -2.25
N VAL A 108 -1.69 0.73 -3.27
CA VAL A 108 -2.58 0.10 -4.24
C VAL A 108 -2.25 0.64 -5.63
N GLY A 109 -2.01 -0.25 -6.57
CA GLY A 109 -1.73 0.12 -7.97
C GLY A 109 -1.37 -1.09 -8.85
N HIS A 110 -1.02 -0.81 -10.10
CA HIS A 110 -0.60 -1.81 -11.09
C HIS A 110 0.86 -2.22 -10.89
N PHE A 111 1.10 -3.02 -9.86
CA PHE A 111 2.43 -3.50 -9.51
C PHE A 111 2.79 -4.83 -10.19
N SER A 112 4.06 -4.92 -10.57
CA SER A 112 4.77 -6.17 -10.88
C SER A 112 5.84 -6.37 -9.82
N SER A 113 6.16 -7.62 -9.49
CA SER A 113 7.08 -7.92 -8.40
C SER A 113 8.13 -8.93 -8.79
N LEU A 114 9.38 -8.66 -8.40
CA LEU A 114 10.45 -9.65 -8.34
C LEU A 114 10.62 -10.10 -6.88
N SER A 115 10.94 -11.36 -6.68
CA SER A 115 11.12 -11.94 -5.35
C SER A 115 12.36 -12.79 -5.25
N ALA A 116 13.09 -12.66 -4.15
CA ALA A 116 14.17 -13.57 -3.77
C ALA A 116 14.05 -13.96 -2.30
N VAL A 117 14.78 -15.01 -1.93
CA VAL A 117 14.88 -15.49 -0.56
C VAL A 117 16.31 -15.25 -0.10
N SER A 118 16.49 -14.50 0.98
CA SER A 118 17.83 -14.27 1.54
C SER A 118 18.38 -15.56 2.15
N GLU A 119 19.69 -15.58 2.42
CA GLU A 119 20.35 -16.72 3.09
C GLU A 119 19.70 -17.09 4.44
N ASN A 120 19.09 -16.11 5.11
CA ASN A 120 18.38 -16.29 6.37
C ASN A 120 16.92 -16.77 6.19
N GLY A 121 16.51 -17.12 4.97
CA GLY A 121 15.16 -17.60 4.66
C GLY A 121 14.09 -16.50 4.60
N VAL A 122 14.48 -15.23 4.55
CA VAL A 122 13.53 -14.10 4.50
C VAL A 122 13.15 -13.83 3.05
N LEU A 123 11.85 -13.86 2.76
CA LEU A 123 11.30 -13.48 1.47
C LEU A 123 11.40 -11.95 1.29
N VAL A 124 12.18 -11.53 0.31
CA VAL A 124 12.29 -10.13 -0.11
C VAL A 124 11.55 -9.97 -1.43
N ARG A 125 10.71 -8.94 -1.52
CA ARG A 125 9.98 -8.61 -2.76
C ARG A 125 10.24 -7.15 -3.11
N VAL A 126 10.59 -6.92 -4.37
CA VAL A 126 10.71 -5.59 -4.95
C VAL A 126 9.51 -5.39 -5.86
N PHE A 127 8.74 -4.36 -5.59
CA PHE A 127 7.57 -3.99 -6.39
C PHE A 127 7.93 -2.79 -7.27
N SER A 128 7.73 -2.96 -8.58
CA SER A 128 7.79 -1.89 -9.56
C SER A 128 6.43 -1.76 -10.23
N TRP A 129 6.23 -0.72 -11.05
CA TRP A 129 5.09 -0.75 -11.95
C TRP A 129 5.30 -1.79 -13.05
N THR A 130 4.18 -2.23 -13.61
CA THR A 130 4.16 -3.22 -14.70
C THR A 130 4.93 -2.68 -15.91
N GLY A 131 5.85 -3.47 -16.46
CA GLY A 131 6.71 -3.09 -17.59
C GLY A 131 8.05 -2.44 -17.21
N MET A 132 8.33 -2.20 -15.93
CA MET A 132 9.63 -1.71 -15.45
C MET A 132 10.36 -2.68 -14.53
N GLU A 133 10.03 -3.96 -14.63
CA GLU A 133 10.64 -5.05 -13.87
C GLU A 133 12.16 -5.08 -14.07
N LYS A 134 12.64 -4.75 -15.27
CA LYS A 134 14.06 -4.66 -15.59
C LYS A 134 14.85 -3.76 -14.63
N TYR A 135 14.23 -2.69 -14.11
CA TYR A 135 14.88 -1.79 -13.16
C TYR A 135 14.88 -2.34 -11.73
N ALA A 136 13.98 -3.27 -11.41
CA ALA A 136 13.94 -3.95 -10.12
C ALA A 136 15.00 -5.05 -9.99
N GLU A 137 15.58 -5.53 -11.10
CA GLU A 137 16.58 -6.61 -11.10
C GLU A 137 17.82 -6.28 -10.26
N PHE A 138 18.24 -5.02 -10.20
CA PHE A 138 19.40 -4.61 -9.41
C PHE A 138 19.14 -4.48 -7.90
N SER A 139 17.88 -4.61 -7.48
CA SER A 139 17.46 -4.40 -6.08
C SER A 139 17.16 -5.70 -5.32
N VAL A 140 17.27 -6.84 -5.99
CA VAL A 140 16.94 -8.18 -5.48
C VAL A 140 18.20 -8.96 -5.17
#